data_AF-A0AAD9LVB0-F1
#
_entry.id   AF-A0AAD9LVB0-F1
#
_cell.length_a   1.000
_cell.length_b   1.000
_cell.length_c   1.000
_cell.angle_alpha   90.00
_cell.angle_beta   90.00
_cell.angle_gamma   90.00
#
_symmetry.space_group_name_H-M   'P 1'
#
loop_
_entity.id
_entity.type
_entity.pdbx_description
1 polymer ?
#
loop_
_entity_poly.entity_id
_entity_poly.type
_entity_poly.pdbx_seq_one_letter_code
_entity_poly.pdbx_strand_id
1 'polypeptide(L)'
;MLSMFRAEADAAPLHVAVDLVYTTDTSCRSVTELPSSSDALSTRLLPASAAFRGNMQLSKAASGDGCALYLTMKGAVSAAATNFHDVFDVARGVHQELTELLSSKDLENVALARTAVALDGDKLLTVSLTSEGVDLTPESVLTVQQGVCEELLSALQNVDDEDVLLPRQVETSALDVTKQADADEAASCAVGLEVEALTPRFSADDEAFQLLKAVDDKMESFFAGQPSVTLMSANVRLQVASGVTKMESETVDEALATNLTFNPPSYEEALGIFGLVAVLLAMMMGVVVQKKRNDQRSRERYERANRAAQIRRVSIRMSQCDNEDFEGEEDTLL
;
A
#
# COMPACT_ATOMS: atom_id res chain seq x y z
N MET A 1 27.68 8.34 44.67
CA MET A 1 26.94 8.79 43.48
C MET A 1 26.85 7.61 42.53
N LEU A 2 25.78 6.82 42.65
CA LEU A 2 25.51 5.69 41.78
C LEU A 2 24.72 6.18 40.58
N SER A 3 25.25 5.88 39.41
CA SER A 3 24.67 6.15 38.09
C SER A 3 23.22 5.65 38.04
N MET A 4 22.28 6.57 37.86
CA MET A 4 20.95 6.28 37.34
C MET A 4 21.12 5.99 35.83
N PHE A 5 21.44 4.74 35.49
CA PHE A 5 21.13 4.22 34.16
C PHE A 5 19.62 3.99 34.13
N ARG A 6 18.89 5.07 33.84
CA ARG A 6 17.50 4.99 33.42
C ARG A 6 17.54 4.38 32.02
N ALA A 7 17.18 3.11 31.90
CA ALA A 7 16.88 2.53 30.61
C ALA A 7 15.78 3.39 29.99
N GLU A 8 16.12 4.16 28.96
CA GLU A 8 15.14 4.64 28.00
C GLU A 8 14.48 3.38 27.47
N ALA A 9 13.19 3.21 27.75
CA ALA A 9 12.42 2.15 27.13
C ALA A 9 12.57 2.37 25.63
N ASP A 10 13.20 1.40 24.93
CA ASP A 10 13.21 1.33 23.47
C ASP A 10 11.75 1.45 23.04
N ALA A 11 11.36 2.64 22.59
CA ALA A 11 10.04 2.85 22.03
C ALA A 11 9.94 1.92 20.82
N ALA A 12 8.86 1.13 20.76
CA ALA A 12 8.63 0.24 19.64
C ALA A 12 8.73 1.06 18.33
N PRO A 13 9.42 0.53 17.30
CA PRO A 13 9.59 1.29 16.08
C PRO A 13 8.23 1.48 15.39
N LEU A 14 8.02 2.67 14.83
CA LEU A 14 6.82 2.98 14.06
C LEU A 14 6.94 2.31 12.70
N HIS A 15 6.05 1.39 12.38
CA HIS A 15 5.95 0.79 11.06
C HIS A 15 5.26 1.77 10.10
N VAL A 16 5.88 1.97 8.94
CA VAL A 16 5.45 2.97 7.98
C VAL A 16 5.34 2.32 6.61
N ALA A 17 4.17 2.44 5.99
CA ALA A 17 3.91 2.01 4.62
C ALA A 17 3.04 3.08 3.94
N VAL A 18 3.66 3.95 3.16
CA VAL A 18 3.03 5.15 2.58
C VAL A 18 3.37 5.24 1.10
N ASP A 19 2.35 5.54 0.29
CA ASP A 19 2.48 5.88 -1.12
C ASP A 19 1.95 7.30 -1.35
N LEU A 20 2.83 8.20 -1.80
CA LEU A 20 2.48 9.56 -2.16
C LEU A 20 2.63 9.74 -3.68
N VAL A 21 1.61 10.32 -4.31
CA VAL A 21 1.59 10.61 -5.73
C VAL A 21 1.46 12.11 -5.92
N TYR A 22 2.40 12.68 -6.67
CA TYR A 22 2.39 14.09 -7.04
C TYR A 22 2.24 14.23 -8.54
N THR A 23 1.63 15.33 -8.96
CA THR A 23 1.55 15.72 -10.37
C THR A 23 2.19 17.09 -10.57
N THR A 24 2.84 17.28 -11.70
CA THR A 24 3.38 18.57 -12.16
C THR A 24 3.13 18.72 -13.66
N ASP A 25 2.97 19.96 -14.11
CA ASP A 25 2.83 20.32 -15.53
C ASP A 25 4.16 20.18 -16.29
N THR A 26 5.27 19.97 -15.56
CA THR A 26 6.60 19.82 -16.16
C THR A 26 6.70 18.53 -16.97
N SER A 27 7.29 18.61 -18.16
CA SER A 27 7.53 17.41 -18.98
C SER A 27 8.30 16.36 -18.20
N CYS A 28 7.82 15.13 -18.22
CA CYS A 28 8.47 14.05 -17.48
C CYS A 28 9.91 13.74 -17.96
N ARG A 29 10.31 14.24 -19.13
CA ARG A 29 11.70 14.16 -19.62
C ARG A 29 12.63 15.21 -19.01
N SER A 30 12.12 16.40 -18.67
CA SER A 30 12.92 17.48 -18.07
C SER A 30 13.13 17.30 -16.57
N VAL A 31 12.31 16.49 -15.91
CA VAL A 31 12.55 16.09 -14.51
C VAL A 31 13.79 15.20 -14.43
N THR A 32 14.96 15.77 -14.11
CA THR A 32 16.23 15.01 -13.99
C THR A 32 16.80 15.10 -12.58
N GLU A 33 17.75 14.22 -12.26
CA GLU A 33 18.51 14.25 -10.99
C GLU A 33 17.69 14.06 -9.71
N LEU A 34 16.58 13.32 -9.78
CA LEU A 34 15.88 12.88 -8.58
C LEU A 34 16.74 11.83 -7.84
N PRO A 35 16.84 11.90 -6.50
CA PRO A 35 17.47 10.86 -5.72
C PRO A 35 16.73 9.53 -5.95
N SER A 36 17.45 8.51 -6.40
CA SER A 36 16.86 7.20 -6.72
C SER A 36 17.24 6.10 -5.74
N SER A 37 18.27 6.31 -4.90
CA SER A 37 18.64 5.36 -3.87
C SER A 37 17.86 5.61 -2.59
N SER A 38 17.44 4.52 -1.94
CA SER A 38 16.73 4.58 -0.66
C SER A 38 17.51 5.34 0.41
N ASP A 39 18.83 5.15 0.49
CA ASP A 39 19.67 5.84 1.48
C ASP A 39 19.70 7.35 1.26
N ALA A 40 19.81 7.80 0.00
CA ALA A 40 19.80 9.22 -0.33
C ALA A 40 18.42 9.85 -0.07
N LEU A 41 17.34 9.12 -0.36
CA LEU A 41 15.98 9.56 -0.09
C LEU A 41 15.72 9.65 1.42
N SER A 42 16.04 8.60 2.19
CA SER A 42 15.85 8.60 3.64
C SER A 42 16.65 9.70 4.35
N THR A 43 17.90 9.96 3.92
CA THR A 43 18.72 11.04 4.49
C THR A 43 18.18 12.44 4.17
N ARG A 44 17.41 12.57 3.08
CA ARG A 44 16.85 13.85 2.63
C ARG A 44 15.44 14.11 3.12
N LEU A 45 14.61 13.07 3.18
CA LEU A 45 13.18 13.16 3.43
C LEU A 45 12.78 12.86 4.87
N LEU A 46 13.71 12.35 5.68
CA LEU A 46 13.51 12.13 7.11
C LEU A 46 14.48 13.00 7.91
N PRO A 47 14.08 13.42 9.13
CA PRO A 47 14.96 14.14 10.02
C PRO A 47 16.28 13.39 10.24
N ALA A 48 17.39 14.11 10.41
CA ALA A 48 18.70 13.49 10.65
C ALA A 48 18.75 12.61 11.92
N SER A 49 17.84 12.85 12.87
CA SER A 49 17.70 12.04 14.08
C SER A 49 16.87 10.76 13.85
N ALA A 50 16.15 10.64 12.74
CA ALA A 50 15.33 9.49 12.43
C ALA A 50 16.19 8.31 11.97
N ALA A 51 16.19 7.22 12.76
CA ALA A 51 16.74 5.95 12.30
C ALA A 51 15.66 5.22 11.47
N PHE A 52 15.84 5.18 10.15
CA PHE A 52 14.95 4.47 9.23
C PHE A 52 15.56 3.14 8.78
N ARG A 53 14.77 2.07 8.89
CA ARG A 53 15.10 0.75 8.36
C ARG A 53 14.01 0.32 7.40
N GLY A 54 14.28 0.41 6.10
CA GLY A 54 13.30 0.07 5.08
C GLY A 54 13.77 0.39 3.68
N ASN A 55 12.81 0.52 2.78
CA ASN A 55 13.02 0.96 1.42
C ASN A 55 12.18 2.21 1.15
N MET A 56 12.81 3.21 0.55
CA MET A 56 12.16 4.39 0.01
C MET A 56 12.52 4.51 -1.46
N GLN A 57 11.51 4.67 -2.31
CA GLN A 57 11.68 4.73 -3.75
C GLN A 57 10.91 5.91 -4.31
N LEU A 58 11.60 6.78 -5.03
CA LEU A 58 11.01 7.84 -5.83
C LEU A 58 11.12 7.46 -7.30
N SER A 59 9.99 7.41 -7.99
CA SER A 59 9.91 7.14 -9.42
C SER A 59 9.05 8.18 -10.12
N LYS A 60 9.12 8.22 -11.45
CA LYS A 60 8.35 9.16 -12.26
C LYS A 60 7.74 8.45 -13.46
N ALA A 61 6.55 8.87 -13.87
CA ALA A 61 5.88 8.40 -15.08
C ALA A 61 5.16 9.56 -15.77
N ALA A 62 5.05 9.50 -17.10
CA ALA A 62 4.28 10.51 -17.84
C ALA A 62 2.82 10.46 -17.42
N SER A 63 2.21 11.63 -17.21
CA SER A 63 0.79 11.78 -16.87
C SER A 63 0.21 12.95 -17.67
N GLY A 64 -0.62 12.65 -18.66
CA GLY A 64 -1.05 13.65 -19.65
C GLY A 64 0.14 14.34 -20.32
N ASP A 65 0.11 15.67 -20.32
CA ASP A 65 1.21 16.53 -20.83
C ASP A 65 2.32 16.76 -19.79
N GLY A 66 2.11 16.35 -18.55
CA GLY A 66 3.01 16.57 -17.42
C GLY A 66 3.75 15.31 -16.96
N CYS A 67 4.04 15.28 -15.66
CA CYS A 67 4.74 14.19 -15.00
C CYS A 67 4.09 13.86 -13.65
N ALA A 68 3.91 12.56 -13.39
CA ALA A 68 3.56 12.05 -12.09
C ALA A 68 4.81 11.54 -11.37
N LEU A 69 4.96 11.90 -10.09
CA LEU A 69 6.02 11.43 -9.21
C LEU A 69 5.42 10.52 -8.15
N TYR A 70 5.97 9.32 -8.00
CA TYR A 70 5.51 8.31 -7.06
C TYR A 70 6.60 8.09 -6.01
N LEU A 71 6.31 8.46 -4.76
CA LEU A 71 7.14 8.14 -3.62
C LEU A 71 6.49 7.00 -2.83
N THR A 72 7.17 5.86 -2.78
CA THR A 72 6.80 4.73 -1.93
C THR A 72 7.79 4.62 -0.78
N MET A 73 7.28 4.54 0.44
CA MET A 73 8.07 4.34 1.66
C MET A 73 7.52 3.13 2.40
N LYS A 74 8.37 2.12 2.64
CA LYS A 74 8.03 0.95 3.45
C LYS A 74 9.16 0.59 4.40
N GLY A 75 8.92 0.64 5.70
CA GLY A 75 9.96 0.38 6.69
C GLY A 75 9.53 0.62 8.12
N ALA A 76 10.51 0.86 8.97
CA ALA A 76 10.34 1.18 10.37
C ALA A 76 11.16 2.43 10.74
N VAL A 77 10.55 3.37 11.44
CA VAL A 77 11.19 4.59 11.95
C VAL A 77 11.30 4.48 13.46
N SER A 78 12.50 4.69 14.01
CA SER A 78 12.68 4.72 15.46
C SER A 78 12.00 5.95 16.07
N ALA A 79 10.95 5.72 16.86
CA ALA A 79 10.20 6.79 17.53
C ALA A 79 11.03 7.53 18.58
N ALA A 80 12.05 6.86 19.16
CA ALA A 80 12.83 7.38 20.29
C ALA A 80 13.62 8.67 19.98
N ALA A 81 13.88 8.97 18.72
CA ALA A 81 14.71 10.10 18.28
C ALA A 81 13.94 11.15 17.47
N THR A 82 12.62 11.04 17.38
CA THR A 82 11.78 11.89 16.53
C THR A 82 10.54 12.38 17.28
N ASN A 83 9.95 13.48 16.81
CA ASN A 83 8.63 13.94 17.29
C ASN A 83 7.47 13.24 16.55
N PHE A 84 7.73 12.13 15.86
CA PHE A 84 6.68 11.37 15.17
C PHE A 84 5.92 10.53 16.19
N HIS A 85 4.61 10.76 16.29
CA HIS A 85 3.75 9.98 17.17
C HIS A 85 3.07 8.82 16.44
N ASP A 86 2.82 8.99 15.13
CA ASP A 86 2.15 8.01 14.29
C ASP A 86 2.67 8.06 12.84
N VAL A 87 2.13 7.19 11.98
CA VAL A 87 2.50 7.10 10.57
C VAL A 87 2.15 8.35 9.77
N PHE A 88 1.10 9.08 10.17
CA PHE A 88 0.62 10.28 9.49
C PHE A 88 1.55 11.46 9.72
N ASP A 89 2.14 11.55 10.92
CA ASP A 89 3.21 12.51 11.21
C ASP A 89 4.44 12.28 10.33
N VAL A 90 4.83 11.00 10.14
CA VAL A 90 5.94 10.65 9.23
C VAL A 90 5.59 11.02 7.80
N ALA A 91 4.39 10.64 7.32
CA ALA A 91 3.93 10.92 5.97
C ALA A 91 3.90 12.43 5.67
N ARG A 92 3.40 13.23 6.62
CA ARG A 92 3.38 14.69 6.54
C ARG A 92 4.79 15.29 6.52
N GLY A 93 5.69 14.82 7.39
CA GLY A 93 7.09 15.29 7.40
C GLY A 93 7.79 14.97 6.08
N VAL A 94 7.60 13.77 5.55
CA VAL A 94 8.12 13.35 4.24
C VAL A 94 7.52 14.18 3.10
N HIS A 95 6.24 14.52 3.16
CA HIS A 95 5.58 15.40 2.19
C HIS A 95 6.21 16.80 2.18
N GLN A 96 6.46 17.38 3.35
CA GLN A 96 7.08 18.71 3.48
C GLN A 96 8.50 18.72 2.89
N GLU A 97 9.36 17.78 3.30
CA GLU A 97 10.74 17.67 2.80
C GLU A 97 10.79 17.33 1.31
N LEU A 98 9.85 16.50 0.80
CA LEU A 98 9.79 16.21 -0.62
C LEU A 98 9.37 17.43 -1.43
N THR A 99 8.39 18.19 -0.95
CA THR A 99 7.95 19.41 -1.62
C THR A 99 9.09 20.44 -1.67
N GLU A 100 9.86 20.59 -0.59
CA GLU A 100 11.06 21.43 -0.58
C GLU A 100 12.14 20.93 -1.55
N LEU A 101 12.39 19.61 -1.58
CA LEU A 101 13.32 19.00 -2.52
C LEU A 101 12.91 19.25 -3.98
N LEU A 102 11.64 19.06 -4.31
CA LEU A 102 11.13 19.26 -5.67
C LEU A 102 11.18 20.74 -6.06
N SER A 103 10.85 21.64 -5.13
CA SER A 103 10.97 23.09 -5.33
C SER A 103 12.43 23.51 -5.56
N SER A 104 13.39 22.90 -4.85
CA SER A 104 14.84 23.12 -5.06
C SER A 104 15.37 22.64 -6.42
N LYS A 105 14.57 21.86 -7.15
CA LYS A 105 14.85 21.36 -8.50
C LYS A 105 14.11 22.15 -9.59
N ASP A 106 13.61 23.34 -9.24
CA ASP A 106 12.86 24.23 -10.12
C ASP A 106 11.61 23.55 -10.73
N LEU A 107 11.02 22.59 -10.01
CA LEU A 107 9.74 21.98 -10.40
C LEU A 107 8.60 22.86 -9.89
N GLU A 108 7.96 23.56 -10.82
CA GLU A 108 6.79 24.38 -10.54
C GLU A 108 5.49 23.53 -10.57
N ASN A 109 4.45 24.05 -9.91
CA ASN A 109 3.09 23.45 -9.87
C ASN A 109 3.06 21.98 -9.43
N VAL A 110 3.93 21.60 -8.49
CA VAL A 110 3.86 20.28 -7.86
C VAL A 110 2.66 20.27 -6.91
N ALA A 111 1.69 19.41 -7.19
CA ALA A 111 0.52 19.19 -6.34
C ALA A 111 0.46 17.73 -5.89
N LEU A 112 0.11 17.50 -4.62
CA LEU A 112 -0.23 16.16 -4.16
C LEU A 112 -1.54 15.73 -4.82
N ALA A 113 -1.50 14.63 -5.57
CA ALA A 113 -2.66 14.10 -6.29
C ALA A 113 -3.34 12.96 -5.52
N ARG A 114 -2.55 12.17 -4.77
CA ARG A 114 -3.04 11.06 -3.97
C ARG A 114 -2.09 10.75 -2.82
N THR A 115 -2.65 10.38 -1.68
CA THR A 115 -1.93 9.80 -0.55
C THR A 115 -2.58 8.48 -0.18
N ALA A 116 -1.79 7.44 0.01
CA ALA A 116 -2.23 6.17 0.58
C ALA A 116 -1.34 5.77 1.75
N VAL A 117 -1.96 5.32 2.83
CA VAL A 117 -1.31 4.92 4.08
C VAL A 117 -1.82 3.53 4.43
N ALA A 118 -0.93 2.55 4.42
CA ALA A 118 -1.20 1.23 4.95
C ALA A 118 -0.84 1.21 6.44
N LEU A 119 -1.81 0.79 7.24
CA LEU A 119 -1.72 0.70 8.70
C LEU A 119 -1.53 -0.75 9.13
N ASP A 120 -1.49 -1.00 10.43
CA ASP A 120 -1.44 -2.36 10.97
C ASP A 120 -2.75 -3.13 10.69
N GLY A 121 -2.63 -4.43 10.48
CA GLY A 121 -3.70 -5.25 9.90
C GLY A 121 -3.87 -4.96 8.41
N ASP A 122 -4.77 -5.63 7.70
CA ASP A 122 -5.00 -5.37 6.27
C ASP A 122 -5.82 -4.07 6.08
N LYS A 123 -5.34 -2.97 6.68
CA LYS A 123 -5.94 -1.64 6.68
C LYS A 123 -5.20 -0.73 5.71
N LEU A 124 -5.95 -0.12 4.80
CA LEU A 124 -5.45 0.83 3.81
C LEU A 124 -6.38 2.04 3.77
N LEU A 125 -5.83 3.22 4.05
CA LEU A 125 -6.54 4.49 3.91
C LEU A 125 -5.94 5.25 2.74
N THR A 126 -6.77 5.69 1.81
CA THR A 126 -6.38 6.43 0.61
C THR A 126 -7.21 7.69 0.50
N VAL A 127 -6.58 8.80 0.14
CA VAL A 127 -7.24 10.04 -0.26
C VAL A 127 -6.74 10.46 -1.64
N SER A 128 -7.66 10.68 -2.57
CA SER A 128 -7.43 11.25 -3.90
C SER A 128 -7.85 12.72 -3.89
N LEU A 129 -6.90 13.59 -4.20
CA LEU A 129 -7.07 15.05 -4.18
C LEU A 129 -7.42 15.63 -5.55
N THR A 130 -7.34 14.79 -6.58
CA THR A 130 -7.75 15.13 -7.94
C THR A 130 -9.18 14.67 -8.18
N SER A 131 -10.03 15.58 -8.66
CA SER A 131 -11.37 15.23 -9.16
C SER A 131 -11.20 14.60 -10.54
N GLU A 132 -10.82 13.33 -10.61
CA GLU A 132 -10.95 12.62 -11.88
C GLU A 132 -12.44 12.58 -12.24
N GLY A 133 -12.78 12.97 -13.48
CA GLY A 133 -14.15 13.20 -13.97
C GLY A 133 -15.02 11.96 -14.10
N VAL A 134 -14.97 11.07 -13.12
CA VAL A 134 -15.85 9.93 -12.95
C VAL A 134 -16.88 10.36 -11.91
N ASP A 135 -18.16 10.31 -12.28
CA ASP A 135 -19.27 10.42 -11.33
C ASP A 135 -19.22 9.22 -10.37
N LEU A 136 -18.34 9.29 -9.39
CA LEU A 136 -18.18 8.25 -8.38
C LEU A 136 -19.26 8.46 -7.34
N THR A 137 -20.21 7.54 -7.32
CA THR A 137 -21.18 7.42 -6.25
C THR A 137 -20.45 6.88 -5.02
N PRO A 138 -20.54 7.54 -3.86
CA PRO A 138 -20.11 6.93 -2.60
C PRO A 138 -20.70 5.53 -2.49
N GLU A 139 -19.89 4.57 -2.06
CA GLU A 139 -20.30 3.19 -1.80
C GLU A 139 -19.63 2.74 -0.52
N SER A 140 -20.38 2.07 0.37
CA SER A 140 -19.83 1.59 1.63
C SER A 140 -20.37 0.20 1.87
N VAL A 141 -19.48 -0.77 2.07
CA VAL A 141 -19.80 -2.18 2.23
C VAL A 141 -19.13 -2.73 3.47
N LEU A 142 -19.93 -3.32 4.36
CA LEU A 142 -19.46 -4.13 5.47
C LEU A 142 -19.67 -5.60 5.12
N THR A 143 -18.59 -6.36 5.08
CA THR A 143 -18.63 -7.81 4.84
C THR A 143 -18.44 -8.57 6.14
N VAL A 144 -19.44 -9.36 6.55
CA VAL A 144 -19.31 -10.34 7.64
C VAL A 144 -18.58 -11.57 7.11
N GLN A 145 -17.36 -11.77 7.58
CA GLN A 145 -16.48 -12.86 7.15
C GLN A 145 -16.66 -14.10 8.04
N GLN A 146 -16.89 -13.90 9.35
CA GLN A 146 -17.06 -14.98 10.33
C GLN A 146 -18.04 -14.55 11.43
N GLY A 147 -18.72 -15.52 12.05
CA GLY A 147 -19.66 -15.30 13.15
C GLY A 147 -20.96 -14.61 12.74
N VAL A 148 -21.81 -14.31 13.74
CA VAL A 148 -23.17 -13.77 13.54
C VAL A 148 -23.23 -12.24 13.63
N CYS A 149 -22.23 -11.59 14.25
CA CYS A 149 -22.05 -10.12 14.32
C CYS A 149 -23.30 -9.30 14.71
N GLU A 150 -24.26 -9.86 15.44
CA GLU A 150 -25.54 -9.21 15.78
C GLU A 150 -25.37 -7.91 16.56
N GLU A 151 -24.42 -7.86 17.50
CA GLU A 151 -24.13 -6.66 18.30
C GLU A 151 -23.63 -5.50 17.43
N LEU A 152 -22.74 -5.80 16.47
CA LEU A 152 -22.21 -4.82 15.51
C LEU A 152 -23.31 -4.29 14.61
N LEU A 153 -24.12 -5.17 14.03
CA LEU A 153 -25.20 -4.78 13.13
C LEU A 153 -26.26 -3.97 13.87
N SER A 154 -26.54 -4.30 15.13
CA SER A 154 -27.42 -3.52 16.00
C SER A 154 -26.81 -2.15 16.33
N ALA A 155 -25.50 -2.07 16.57
CA ALA A 155 -24.81 -0.79 16.81
C ALA A 155 -24.81 0.11 15.57
N LEU A 156 -24.78 -0.46 14.37
CA LEU A 156 -24.88 0.28 13.11
C LEU A 156 -26.32 0.71 12.79
N GLN A 157 -27.34 -0.03 13.24
CA GLN A 157 -28.76 0.27 13.01
C GLN A 157 -29.37 1.26 14.01
N ASN A 158 -28.90 1.28 15.26
CA ASN A 158 -29.51 2.07 16.34
C ASN A 158 -29.01 3.51 16.42
N VAL A 159 -28.03 3.89 15.60
CA VAL A 159 -27.47 5.23 15.61
C VAL A 159 -28.05 5.97 14.40
N ASP A 160 -28.88 6.97 14.67
CA ASP A 160 -29.25 7.96 13.65
C ASP A 160 -27.99 8.42 12.89
N ASP A 161 -28.08 8.32 11.57
CA ASP A 161 -27.03 8.10 10.57
C ASP A 161 -25.77 9.03 10.55
N GLU A 162 -24.74 8.53 9.85
CA GLU A 162 -23.53 9.21 9.31
C GLU A 162 -22.31 9.40 10.24
N ASP A 163 -22.48 9.49 11.57
CA ASP A 163 -21.39 9.93 12.48
C ASP A 163 -20.49 8.83 13.08
N VAL A 164 -20.72 7.57 12.72
CA VAL A 164 -20.23 6.44 13.53
C VAL A 164 -18.86 5.96 13.10
N LEU A 165 -18.68 5.67 11.81
CA LEU A 165 -17.46 5.05 11.29
C LEU A 165 -16.45 6.07 10.76
N LEU A 166 -16.93 7.19 10.20
CA LEU A 166 -16.10 8.22 9.59
C LEU A 166 -16.38 9.60 10.20
N PRO A 167 -15.47 10.57 10.01
CA PRO A 167 -15.70 11.96 10.39
C PRO A 167 -16.84 12.59 9.59
N ARG A 168 -17.58 13.52 10.22
CA ARG A 168 -18.76 14.22 9.63
C ARG A 168 -18.52 14.92 8.30
N GLN A 169 -17.28 15.29 8.05
CA GLN A 169 -16.87 15.98 6.83
C GLN A 169 -16.70 15.03 5.64
N VAL A 170 -16.89 13.73 5.83
CA VAL A 170 -16.83 12.72 4.78
C VAL A 170 -18.26 12.31 4.43
N GLU A 171 -18.64 12.50 3.17
CA GLU A 171 -19.94 12.10 2.65
C GLU A 171 -19.87 10.63 2.18
N THR A 172 -20.64 9.76 2.82
CA THR A 172 -20.75 8.33 2.48
C THR A 172 -22.12 7.99 1.95
N SER A 173 -22.25 6.82 1.31
CA SER A 173 -23.56 6.22 1.10
C SER A 173 -24.01 5.46 2.35
N ALA A 174 -25.26 4.98 2.31
CA ALA A 174 -25.70 3.93 3.21
C ALA A 174 -24.72 2.74 3.15
N LEU A 175 -24.46 2.15 4.33
CA LEU A 175 -23.61 0.99 4.48
C LEU A 175 -24.38 -0.27 4.07
N ASP A 176 -23.99 -0.90 2.96
CA ASP A 176 -24.50 -2.21 2.57
C ASP A 176 -23.84 -3.30 3.41
N VAL A 177 -24.62 -4.27 3.87
CA VAL A 177 -24.14 -5.36 4.72
C VAL A 177 -24.23 -6.67 3.96
N THR A 178 -23.08 -7.25 3.66
CA THR A 178 -22.98 -8.53 2.97
C THR A 178 -22.43 -9.61 3.91
N LYS A 179 -22.85 -10.86 3.71
CA LYS A 179 -22.34 -12.02 4.47
C LYS A 179 -21.62 -12.95 3.52
N GLN A 180 -20.42 -13.39 3.90
CA GLN A 180 -19.66 -14.36 3.13
C GLN A 180 -20.39 -15.71 3.12
N ALA A 181 -20.55 -16.32 1.95
CA ALA A 181 -21.39 -17.51 1.75
C ALA A 181 -20.95 -18.73 2.59
N ASP A 182 -19.65 -18.83 2.90
CA ASP A 182 -19.05 -19.94 3.66
C ASP A 182 -18.62 -19.50 5.08
N ALA A 183 -19.20 -18.40 5.62
CA ALA A 183 -18.86 -17.90 6.94
C ALA A 183 -19.22 -18.92 8.04
N ASP A 184 -18.23 -19.30 8.86
CA ASP A 184 -18.46 -20.12 10.05
C ASP A 184 -19.24 -19.31 11.09
N GLU A 185 -20.51 -19.65 11.29
CA GLU A 185 -21.40 -18.95 12.23
C GLU A 185 -21.05 -19.22 13.70
N ALA A 186 -20.29 -20.29 13.99
CA ALA A 186 -19.86 -20.62 15.35
C ALA A 186 -18.56 -19.90 15.76
N ALA A 187 -17.87 -19.26 14.82
CA ALA A 187 -16.66 -18.50 15.07
C ALA A 187 -16.94 -17.11 15.68
N SER A 188 -15.90 -16.49 16.22
CA SER A 188 -15.96 -15.09 16.67
C SER A 188 -16.31 -14.16 15.51
N CYS A 189 -17.04 -13.07 15.80
CA CYS A 189 -17.42 -12.10 14.77
C CYS A 189 -16.18 -11.46 14.15
N ALA A 190 -16.06 -11.56 12.84
CA ALA A 190 -14.99 -10.96 12.06
C ALA A 190 -15.55 -10.26 10.83
N VAL A 191 -15.10 -9.03 10.59
CA VAL A 191 -15.63 -8.18 9.51
C VAL A 191 -14.54 -7.54 8.67
N GLY A 192 -14.85 -7.31 7.40
CA GLY A 192 -14.10 -6.45 6.50
C GLY A 192 -14.92 -5.21 6.17
N LEU A 193 -14.26 -4.05 6.08
CA LEU A 193 -14.90 -2.78 5.76
C LEU A 193 -14.32 -2.21 4.47
N GLU A 194 -15.18 -1.87 3.52
CA GLU A 194 -14.81 -1.13 2.31
C GLU A 194 -15.64 0.14 2.25
N VAL A 195 -14.98 1.28 2.07
CA VAL A 195 -15.61 2.60 2.07
C VAL A 195 -15.04 3.40 0.92
N GLU A 196 -15.92 3.88 0.06
CA GLU A 196 -15.67 4.88 -0.95
C GLU A 196 -16.54 6.10 -0.62
N ALA A 197 -15.89 7.23 -0.40
CA ALA A 197 -16.54 8.41 0.16
C ALA A 197 -16.01 9.70 -0.45
N LEU A 198 -16.82 10.75 -0.39
CA LEU A 198 -16.45 12.08 -0.85
C LEU A 198 -15.98 12.93 0.32
N THR A 199 -15.04 13.82 0.07
CA THR A 199 -14.51 14.76 1.06
C THR A 199 -14.53 16.17 0.47
N PRO A 200 -14.70 17.22 1.30
CA PRO A 200 -14.59 18.59 0.84
C PRO A 200 -13.22 18.85 0.23
N ARG A 201 -13.18 19.85 -0.64
CA ARG A 201 -11.94 20.34 -1.21
C ARG A 201 -11.07 20.94 -0.11
N PHE A 202 -9.83 20.46 -0.03
CA PHE A 202 -8.84 20.95 0.92
C PHE A 202 -8.27 22.29 0.50
N SER A 203 -7.91 23.11 1.48
CA SER A 203 -7.22 24.37 1.25
C SER A 203 -5.69 24.18 1.18
N ALA A 204 -5.18 23.09 1.77
CA ALA A 204 -3.78 22.69 1.77
C ALA A 204 -3.62 21.17 1.83
N ASP A 205 -2.53 20.65 1.26
CA ASP A 205 -2.22 19.22 1.23
C ASP A 205 -2.09 18.59 2.63
N ASP A 206 -1.65 19.38 3.62
CA ASP A 206 -1.54 18.95 5.03
C ASP A 206 -2.88 18.50 5.64
N GLU A 207 -4.01 19.04 5.15
CA GLU A 207 -5.35 18.67 5.61
C GLU A 207 -5.71 17.23 5.23
N ALA A 208 -5.15 16.72 4.12
CA ALA A 208 -5.38 15.35 3.67
C ALA A 208 -4.83 14.33 4.69
N PHE A 209 -3.65 14.57 5.25
CA PHE A 209 -3.06 13.71 6.27
C PHE A 209 -3.83 13.77 7.59
N GLN A 210 -4.32 14.96 7.97
CA GLN A 210 -5.16 15.13 9.16
C GLN A 210 -6.51 14.41 9.00
N LEU A 211 -7.10 14.43 7.81
CA LEU A 211 -8.33 13.69 7.54
C LEU A 211 -8.11 12.19 7.63
N LEU A 212 -7.06 11.66 7.00
CA LEU A 212 -6.75 10.23 7.08
C LEU A 212 -6.52 9.77 8.52
N LYS A 213 -5.83 10.58 9.32
CA LYS A 213 -5.67 10.34 10.75
C LYS A 213 -7.00 10.35 11.50
N ALA A 214 -7.84 11.35 11.25
CA ALA A 214 -9.16 11.44 11.89
C ALA A 214 -10.07 10.26 11.52
N VAL A 215 -9.96 9.74 10.30
CA VAL A 215 -10.64 8.51 9.87
C VAL A 215 -10.16 7.30 10.66
N ASP A 216 -8.83 7.12 10.78
CA ASP A 216 -8.26 6.02 11.55
C ASP A 216 -8.66 6.08 13.02
N ASP A 217 -8.47 7.23 13.68
CA ASP A 217 -8.82 7.45 15.09
C ASP A 217 -10.31 7.14 15.36
N LYS A 218 -11.19 7.57 14.44
CA LYS A 218 -12.63 7.36 14.55
C LYS A 218 -13.02 5.90 14.39
N MET A 219 -12.45 5.22 13.39
CA MET A 219 -12.67 3.80 13.18
C MET A 219 -12.14 2.97 14.35
N GLU A 220 -10.92 3.23 14.80
CA GLU A 220 -10.32 2.56 15.95
C GLU A 220 -11.19 2.75 17.20
N SER A 221 -11.64 3.98 17.47
CA SER A 221 -12.54 4.25 18.59
C SER A 221 -13.88 3.50 18.49
N PHE A 222 -14.44 3.35 17.29
CA PHE A 222 -15.69 2.61 17.10
C PHE A 222 -15.50 1.11 17.38
N PHE A 223 -14.50 0.48 16.74
CA PHE A 223 -14.26 -0.95 16.91
C PHE A 223 -13.73 -1.31 18.30
N ALA A 224 -12.99 -0.42 18.96
CA ALA A 224 -12.62 -0.60 20.37
C ALA A 224 -13.85 -0.62 21.30
N GLY A 225 -14.95 0.03 20.91
CA GLY A 225 -16.24 -0.04 21.60
C GLY A 225 -17.01 -1.35 21.37
N GLN A 226 -16.55 -2.21 20.45
CA GLN A 226 -17.19 -3.47 20.04
C GLN A 226 -16.28 -4.67 20.33
N PRO A 227 -16.10 -5.06 21.61
CA PRO A 227 -15.10 -6.05 22.01
C PRO A 227 -15.34 -7.47 21.46
N SER A 228 -16.55 -7.77 20.98
CA SER A 228 -16.94 -9.04 20.37
C SER A 228 -16.58 -9.14 18.88
N VAL A 229 -16.08 -8.05 18.27
CA VAL A 229 -15.85 -7.91 16.83
C VAL A 229 -14.36 -7.77 16.55
N THR A 230 -13.87 -8.52 15.56
CA THR A 230 -12.54 -8.34 15.00
C THR A 230 -12.62 -7.70 13.62
N LEU A 231 -12.05 -6.50 13.46
CA LEU A 231 -11.87 -5.88 12.14
C LEU A 231 -10.67 -6.54 11.45
N MET A 232 -10.92 -7.38 10.44
CA MET A 232 -9.87 -8.10 9.73
C MET A 232 -9.17 -7.24 8.68
N SER A 233 -9.95 -6.43 7.97
CA SER A 233 -9.45 -5.56 6.91
C SER A 233 -10.30 -4.30 6.82
N ALA A 234 -9.68 -3.19 6.41
CA ALA A 234 -10.40 -1.97 6.11
C ALA A 234 -9.78 -1.24 4.93
N ASN A 235 -10.57 -0.93 3.91
CA ASN A 235 -10.12 -0.14 2.76
C ASN A 235 -10.98 1.11 2.67
N VAL A 236 -10.40 2.26 2.96
CA VAL A 236 -11.11 3.55 2.88
C VAL A 236 -10.51 4.37 1.75
N ARG A 237 -11.35 4.82 0.83
CA ARG A 237 -11.00 5.65 -0.32
C ARG A 237 -11.80 6.94 -0.27
N LEU A 238 -11.12 8.03 0.02
CA LEU A 238 -11.68 9.38 0.08
C LEU A 238 -11.36 10.10 -1.21
N GLN A 239 -12.32 10.81 -1.77
CA GLN A 239 -12.13 11.55 -3.02
C GLN A 239 -12.66 12.96 -2.90
N VAL A 240 -11.89 13.95 -3.35
CA VAL A 240 -12.35 15.34 -3.32
C VAL A 240 -13.54 15.50 -4.26
N ALA A 241 -14.66 15.97 -3.74
CA ALA A 241 -15.86 16.22 -4.54
C ALA A 241 -15.56 17.20 -5.69
N SER A 242 -15.91 16.81 -6.92
CA SER A 242 -15.84 17.71 -8.07
C SER A 242 -16.82 18.86 -7.85
N GLY A 243 -16.30 20.07 -7.70
CA GLY A 243 -17.12 21.25 -7.42
C GLY A 243 -18.01 21.61 -8.60
N VAL A 244 -19.27 21.18 -8.58
CA VAL A 244 -20.35 22.05 -9.06
C VAL A 244 -20.65 22.99 -7.89
N THR A 245 -20.16 24.21 -7.97
CA THR A 245 -20.65 25.32 -7.16
C THR A 245 -22.17 25.26 -7.13
N LYS A 246 -22.77 24.95 -5.97
CA LYS A 246 -24.16 25.31 -5.65
C LYS A 246 -24.25 26.84 -5.63
N MET A 247 -24.28 27.46 -6.80
CA MET A 247 -24.90 28.77 -6.95
C MET A 247 -26.41 28.54 -6.94
N GLU A 248 -27.09 29.31 -6.10
CA GLU A 248 -28.54 29.48 -6.09
C GLU A 248 -29.09 29.48 -7.52
N SER A 249 -29.96 28.52 -7.83
CA SER A 249 -30.78 28.58 -9.02
C SER A 249 -31.92 29.57 -8.74
N GLU A 250 -31.59 30.86 -8.88
CA GLU A 250 -32.53 31.79 -9.48
C GLU A 250 -32.75 31.34 -10.92
N THR A 251 -34.02 31.27 -11.28
CA THR A 251 -34.56 30.86 -12.58
C THR A 251 -33.90 31.61 -13.74
N VAL A 252 -33.17 30.91 -14.61
CA VAL A 252 -33.06 31.28 -16.03
C VAL A 252 -33.08 30.02 -16.89
N ASP A 253 -34.08 29.98 -17.75
CA ASP A 253 -34.29 29.02 -18.81
C ASP A 253 -33.13 28.94 -19.82
N GLU A 254 -32.89 27.69 -20.23
CA GLU A 254 -32.64 27.26 -21.61
C GLU A 254 -31.27 27.46 -22.29
N ALA A 255 -30.83 26.34 -22.88
CA ALA A 255 -29.88 26.15 -23.98
C ALA A 255 -28.39 25.94 -23.66
N LEU A 256 -28.03 24.70 -23.30
CA LEU A 256 -27.02 23.90 -24.02
C LEU A 256 -27.00 22.45 -23.51
N ALA A 257 -27.93 21.64 -24.03
CA ALA A 257 -27.82 20.19 -23.96
C ALA A 257 -26.75 19.73 -24.96
N THR A 258 -25.53 19.45 -24.47
CA THR A 258 -24.59 18.62 -25.23
C THR A 258 -25.08 17.18 -25.18
N ASN A 259 -25.89 16.81 -26.17
CA ASN A 259 -26.18 15.42 -26.53
C ASN A 259 -24.88 14.69 -26.87
N LEU A 260 -24.22 14.09 -25.87
CA LEU A 260 -23.26 13.02 -26.11
C LEU A 260 -24.04 11.74 -26.40
N THR A 261 -24.25 11.49 -27.69
CA THR A 261 -24.77 10.21 -28.18
C THR A 261 -23.62 9.21 -28.08
N PHE A 262 -23.64 8.35 -27.07
CA PHE A 262 -22.75 7.19 -27.02
C PHE A 262 -23.16 6.22 -28.14
N ASN A 263 -22.32 6.10 -29.17
CA ASN A 263 -22.36 4.97 -30.11
C ASN A 263 -21.72 3.77 -29.40
N PRO A 264 -22.46 2.75 -28.95
CA PRO A 264 -21.85 1.51 -28.53
C PRO A 264 -21.08 0.90 -29.73
N PRO A 265 -19.89 0.33 -29.52
CA PRO A 265 -19.09 -0.24 -30.60
C PRO A 265 -19.88 -1.35 -31.30
N SER A 266 -19.83 -1.35 -32.63
CA SER A 266 -20.53 -2.35 -33.43
C SER A 266 -19.94 -3.75 -33.17
N TYR A 267 -20.77 -4.79 -33.34
CA TYR A 267 -20.49 -6.19 -33.01
C TYR A 267 -19.19 -6.74 -33.64
N GLU A 268 -18.71 -6.11 -34.73
CA GLU A 268 -17.48 -6.47 -35.44
C GLU A 268 -16.20 -5.96 -34.73
N GLU A 269 -16.26 -4.83 -34.03
CA GLU A 269 -15.11 -4.28 -33.28
C GLU A 269 -14.90 -5.00 -31.94
N ALA A 270 -15.97 -5.41 -31.26
CA ALA A 270 -15.89 -6.18 -30.02
C ALA A 270 -15.22 -7.55 -30.23
N LEU A 271 -15.52 -8.23 -31.35
CA LEU A 271 -14.87 -9.49 -31.73
C LEU A 271 -13.36 -9.33 -31.98
N GLY A 272 -12.94 -8.19 -32.53
CA GLY A 272 -11.52 -7.85 -32.71
C GLY A 272 -10.77 -7.71 -31.38
N ILE A 273 -11.39 -7.09 -30.37
CA ILE A 273 -10.83 -6.93 -29.03
C ILE A 273 -10.70 -8.29 -28.32
N PHE A 274 -11.73 -9.14 -28.37
CA PHE A 274 -11.65 -10.49 -27.80
C PHE A 274 -10.58 -11.35 -28.49
N GLY A 275 -10.39 -11.20 -29.80
CA GLY A 275 -9.31 -11.85 -30.55
C GLY A 275 -7.92 -11.44 -30.04
N LEU A 276 -7.68 -10.15 -29.82
CA LEU A 276 -6.40 -9.64 -29.29
C LEU A 276 -6.12 -10.13 -27.86
N VAL A 277 -7.14 -10.18 -27.01
CA VAL A 277 -7.02 -10.72 -25.64
C VAL A 277 -6.65 -12.21 -25.65
N ALA A 278 -7.26 -13.00 -26.54
CA ALA A 278 -6.95 -14.42 -26.69
C ALA A 278 -5.50 -14.67 -27.14
N VAL A 279 -4.98 -13.84 -28.06
CA VAL A 279 -3.57 -13.91 -28.51
C VAL A 279 -2.61 -13.55 -27.37
N LEU A 280 -2.93 -12.53 -26.58
CA LEU A 280 -2.13 -12.14 -25.40
C LEU A 280 -2.06 -13.26 -24.35
N LEU A 281 -3.20 -13.92 -24.07
CA LEU A 281 -3.25 -15.05 -23.15
C LEU A 281 -2.43 -16.25 -23.67
N ALA A 282 -2.47 -16.53 -24.98
CA ALA A 282 -1.67 -17.58 -25.59
C ALA A 282 -0.16 -17.28 -25.51
N MET A 283 0.26 -16.03 -25.71
CA MET A 283 1.66 -15.62 -25.54
C MET A 283 2.12 -15.76 -24.09
N MET A 284 1.30 -15.34 -23.11
CA MET A 284 1.58 -15.52 -21.68
C MET A 284 1.77 -17.00 -21.31
N MET A 285 0.89 -17.89 -21.80
CA MET A 285 1.05 -19.34 -21.62
C MET A 285 2.33 -19.86 -22.27
N GLY A 286 2.69 -19.38 -23.46
CA GLY A 286 3.94 -19.71 -24.13
C GLY A 286 5.18 -19.38 -23.28
N VAL A 287 5.21 -18.19 -22.68
CA VAL A 287 6.29 -17.76 -21.78
C VAL A 287 6.35 -18.62 -20.51
N VAL A 288 5.20 -18.95 -19.92
CA VAL A 288 5.14 -19.82 -18.73
C VAL A 288 5.67 -21.23 -19.04
N VAL A 289 5.32 -21.80 -20.20
CA VAL A 289 5.83 -23.12 -20.64
C VAL A 289 7.33 -23.07 -20.90
N GLN A 290 7.83 -22.01 -21.54
CA GLN A 290 9.27 -21.85 -21.76
C GLN A 290 10.04 -21.70 -20.43
N LYS A 291 9.51 -20.91 -19.48
CA LYS A 291 10.08 -20.76 -18.14
C LYS A 291 10.10 -22.11 -17.40
N LYS A 292 8.99 -22.85 -17.40
CA LYS A 292 8.90 -24.17 -16.76
C LYS A 292 9.90 -25.17 -17.34
N ARG A 293 10.11 -25.15 -18.65
CA ARG A 293 11.09 -26.02 -19.32
C ARG A 293 12.54 -25.63 -18.97
N ASN A 294 12.81 -24.35 -18.75
CA ASN A 294 14.12 -23.88 -18.31
C ASN A 294 14.41 -24.24 -16.84
N ASP A 295 13.40 -24.10 -15.97
CA ASP A 295 13.51 -24.47 -14.55
C ASP A 295 13.67 -25.99 -14.34
N GLN A 296 13.09 -26.80 -15.22
CA GLN A 296 13.37 -28.24 -15.22
C GLN A 296 14.83 -28.54 -15.59
N ARG A 297 15.37 -27.88 -16.63
CA ARG A 297 16.77 -28.06 -17.03
C ARG A 297 17.75 -27.60 -15.96
N SER A 298 17.43 -26.56 -15.20
CA SER A 298 18.27 -26.11 -14.10
C SER A 298 18.27 -27.13 -12.96
N ARG A 299 17.10 -27.63 -12.55
CA ARG A 299 16.98 -28.69 -11.54
C ARG A 299 17.75 -29.96 -11.90
N GLU A 300 17.66 -30.42 -13.15
CA GLU A 300 18.42 -31.60 -13.62
C GLU A 300 19.95 -31.40 -13.52
N ARG A 301 20.45 -30.19 -13.81
CA ARG A 301 21.88 -29.87 -13.66
C ARG A 301 22.29 -29.84 -12.18
N TYR A 302 21.46 -29.28 -11.31
CA TYR A 302 21.70 -29.29 -9.87
C TYR A 302 21.72 -30.71 -9.29
N GLU A 303 20.79 -31.58 -9.68
CA GLU A 303 20.77 -32.96 -9.22
C GLU A 303 21.98 -33.77 -9.69
N ARG A 304 22.40 -33.60 -10.96
CA ARG A 304 23.62 -34.24 -11.48
C ARG A 304 24.87 -33.76 -10.74
N ALA A 305 24.97 -32.46 -10.46
CA ALA A 305 26.08 -31.90 -9.69
C ALA A 305 26.09 -32.41 -8.24
N ASN A 306 24.92 -32.52 -7.60
CA ASN A 306 24.80 -33.05 -6.24
C ASN A 306 25.16 -34.54 -6.16
N ARG A 307 24.71 -35.36 -7.13
CA ARG A 307 25.11 -36.78 -7.23
C ARG A 307 26.61 -36.92 -7.46
N ALA A 308 27.22 -36.10 -8.32
CA ALA A 308 28.66 -36.11 -8.55
C ALA A 308 29.46 -35.71 -7.29
N ALA A 309 28.95 -34.75 -6.51
CA ALA A 309 29.57 -34.33 -5.25
C ALA A 309 29.46 -35.41 -4.16
N GLN A 310 28.34 -36.15 -4.09
CA GLN A 310 28.20 -37.29 -3.18
C GLN A 310 29.17 -38.43 -3.54
N ILE A 311 29.34 -38.76 -4.83
CA ILE A 311 30.31 -39.78 -5.26
C ILE A 311 31.74 -39.41 -4.86
N ARG A 312 32.12 -38.13 -5.03
CA ARG A 312 33.44 -37.64 -4.57
C ARG A 312 33.62 -37.73 -3.04
N ARG A 313 32.58 -37.43 -2.26
CA ARG A 313 32.66 -37.55 -0.78
C ARG A 313 32.79 -39.00 -0.30
N VAL A 314 32.18 -39.96 -1.00
CA VAL A 314 32.32 -41.38 -0.66
C VAL A 314 33.69 -41.93 -1.08
N SER A 315 34.23 -41.48 -2.22
CA SER A 315 35.57 -41.89 -2.67
C SER A 315 36.70 -41.42 -1.74
N ILE A 316 36.57 -40.23 -1.13
CA ILE A 316 37.58 -39.69 -0.19
C ILE A 316 37.59 -40.48 1.14
N ARG A 317 36.44 -41.00 1.58
CA ARG A 317 36.38 -41.84 2.79
C ARG A 317 36.91 -43.26 2.57
N MET A 318 36.80 -43.81 1.36
CA MET A 318 37.39 -45.13 1.06
C MET A 318 38.90 -45.06 0.81
N SER A 319 39.46 -43.93 0.34
CA SER A 319 40.91 -43.79 0.17
C SER A 319 41.67 -43.47 1.46
N GLN A 320 40.96 -43.23 2.58
CA GLN A 320 41.57 -43.02 3.90
C GLN A 320 41.74 -44.32 4.69
N CYS A 321 41.13 -45.44 4.28
CA CYS A 321 41.30 -46.74 4.94
C CYS A 321 42.55 -47.52 4.49
N ASP A 322 43.29 -47.06 3.49
CA ASP A 322 44.52 -47.73 3.01
C ASP A 322 45.82 -47.05 3.48
N ASN A 323 45.74 -46.02 4.33
CA ASN A 323 46.90 -45.19 4.69
C ASN A 323 47.16 -45.03 6.20
N GLU A 324 46.63 -45.95 7.02
CA GLU A 324 46.82 -46.00 8.48
C GLU A 324 47.37 -47.36 8.96
N ASP A 325 48.41 -47.89 8.31
CA ASP A 325 49.18 -49.03 8.84
C ASP A 325 50.69 -48.78 8.63
N PHE A 326 51.29 -47.89 9.44
CA PHE A 326 52.74 -47.88 9.74
C PHE A 326 53.02 -47.02 10.99
N GLU A 327 52.66 -47.55 12.17
CA GLU A 327 53.34 -47.28 13.46
C GLU A 327 54.19 -48.55 13.73
N GLY A 328 55.51 -48.52 13.95
CA GLY A 328 56.18 -47.83 15.05
C GLY A 328 56.75 -48.87 16.02
N GLU A 329 57.70 -49.71 15.58
CA GLU A 329 58.56 -50.49 16.48
C GLU A 329 59.67 -49.58 17.00
N GLU A 330 59.62 -49.19 18.28
CA GLU A 330 60.78 -48.69 19.02
C GLU A 330 61.06 -49.60 20.22
N ASP A 331 62.16 -50.36 20.07
CA ASP A 331 62.92 -51.03 21.11
C ASP A 331 63.43 -50.04 22.15
N THR A 332 63.29 -50.33 23.45
CA THR A 332 64.33 -49.96 24.43
C THR A 332 64.27 -50.82 25.70
N LEU A 333 65.45 -51.35 26.02
CA LEU A 333 65.82 -52.23 27.13
C LEU A 333 65.50 -51.69 28.53
N LEU A 334 64.89 -52.54 29.35
CA LEU A 334 65.26 -52.81 30.75
C LEU A 334 64.72 -54.19 31.19
#